data_AF-A0A1J3IH13-F1
#
_entry.id   AF-A0A1J3IH13-F1
#
_cell.length_a   1.000
_cell.length_b   1.000
_cell.length_c   1.000
_cell.angle_alpha   90.00
_cell.angle_beta   90.00
_cell.angle_gamma   90.00
#
_symmetry.space_group_name_H-M   'P 1'
#
loop_
_entity.id
_entity.type
_entity.pdbx_description
1 polymer ?
#
loop_
_entity_poly.entity_id
_entity_poly.type
_entity_poly.pdbx_seq_one_letter_code
_entity_poly.pdbx_strand_id
1 'polypeptide(L)'
;TRDADLNKRIGAATALEVRASGVHWTFAPCVAVLGDPRWGRCYESYGEAANIVCEMSWLISGLQGEPPEEHPNGYPFLAGRNNLVACAKHFVGDGGTDKGLSEGNTIASYENLEKIHVAPYLNCIAQGVCTVMVSFSSWNGSRLHSDYFLLTQVLKQKLGFKG
;
A
#
# COMPACT_ATOMS: atom_id res chain seq x y z
N THR A 1 14.06 4.73 -9.71
CA THR A 1 15.20 3.83 -9.97
C THR A 1 14.81 2.65 -10.85
N ARG A 2 13.56 2.15 -10.81
CA ARG A 2 13.14 0.92 -11.54
C ARG A 2 13.96 -0.30 -11.07
N ASP A 3 14.19 -0.35 -9.77
CA ASP A 3 15.01 -1.36 -9.11
C ASP A 3 14.29 -1.80 -7.84
N ALA A 4 13.52 -2.87 -7.95
CA ALA A 4 12.76 -3.46 -6.85
C ALA A 4 13.69 -3.98 -5.74
N ASP A 5 14.84 -4.56 -6.11
CA ASP A 5 15.82 -5.09 -5.16
C ASP A 5 16.42 -3.98 -4.31
N LEU A 6 16.76 -2.85 -4.92
CA LEU A 6 17.19 -1.66 -4.18
C LEU A 6 16.12 -1.24 -3.17
N ASN A 7 14.84 -1.20 -3.56
CA ASN A 7 13.78 -0.79 -2.63
C ASN A 7 13.53 -1.82 -1.50
N LYS A 8 13.71 -3.11 -1.79
CA LYS A 8 13.72 -4.18 -0.78
C LYS A 8 14.88 -4.01 0.20
N ARG A 9 16.09 -3.71 -0.28
CA ARG A 9 17.27 -3.45 0.58
C ARG A 9 17.10 -2.20 1.43
N ILE A 10 16.47 -1.14 0.89
CA ILE A 10 16.07 0.05 1.67
C ILE A 10 15.12 -0.37 2.81
N GLY A 11 14.11 -1.19 2.53
CA GLY A 11 13.21 -1.75 3.53
C GLY A 11 13.94 -2.53 4.63
N ALA A 12 14.88 -3.41 4.26
CA ALA A 12 15.66 -4.19 5.23
C ALA A 12 16.52 -3.30 6.15
N ALA A 13 17.20 -2.29 5.59
CA ALA A 13 17.96 -1.32 6.39
C ALA A 13 17.04 -0.51 7.32
N THR A 14 15.90 -0.05 6.79
CA THR A 14 14.90 0.71 7.56
C THR A 14 14.35 -0.11 8.72
N ALA A 15 14.06 -1.40 8.51
CA ALA A 15 13.61 -2.28 9.58
C ALA A 15 14.61 -2.33 10.72
N LEU A 16 15.90 -2.53 10.43
CA LEU A 16 16.94 -2.57 11.47
C LEU A 16 17.04 -1.25 12.24
N GLU A 17 16.99 -0.11 11.57
CA GLU A 17 17.05 1.21 12.22
C GLU A 17 15.84 1.49 13.12
N VAL A 18 14.63 1.19 12.63
CA VAL A 18 13.40 1.37 13.43
C VAL A 18 13.35 0.39 14.60
N ARG A 19 13.82 -0.85 14.41
CA ARG A 19 13.95 -1.83 15.49
C ARG A 19 14.97 -1.39 16.53
N ALA A 20 16.06 -0.71 16.13
CA ALA A 20 17.05 -0.16 17.05
C ALA A 20 16.47 0.91 17.98
N SER A 21 15.41 1.61 17.57
CA SER A 21 14.67 2.55 18.43
C SER A 21 13.55 1.89 19.25
N GLY A 22 13.43 0.56 19.22
CA GLY A 22 12.41 -0.20 19.96
C GLY A 22 11.01 -0.20 19.32
N VAL A 23 10.84 0.34 18.11
CA VAL A 23 9.56 0.42 17.42
C VAL A 23 9.31 -0.85 16.60
N HIS A 24 8.07 -1.32 16.57
CA HIS A 24 7.68 -2.62 15.99
C HIS A 24 6.87 -2.50 14.68
N TRP A 25 6.39 -1.30 14.36
CA TRP A 25 5.47 -1.03 13.25
C TRP A 25 5.82 0.29 12.58
N THR A 26 5.83 0.30 11.24
CA THR A 26 5.97 1.52 10.43
C THR A 26 4.78 1.69 9.48
N PHE A 27 4.49 2.95 9.17
CA PHE A 27 3.44 3.33 8.24
C PHE A 27 4.00 3.46 6.81
N ALA A 28 4.52 2.37 6.25
CA ALA A 28 5.08 2.32 4.89
C ALA A 28 4.86 0.93 4.25
N PRO A 29 4.77 0.83 2.92
CA PRO A 29 4.92 1.90 1.92
C PRO A 29 3.63 2.69 1.61
N CYS A 30 3.80 3.94 1.15
CA CYS A 30 2.75 4.61 0.38
C CYS A 30 2.75 4.04 -1.04
N VAL A 31 1.63 3.43 -1.44
CA VAL A 31 1.44 2.80 -2.76
C VAL A 31 0.40 3.53 -3.59
N ALA A 32 0.26 4.84 -3.35
CA ALA A 32 -0.54 5.73 -4.16
C ALA A 32 -0.01 5.75 -5.60
N VAL A 33 -0.89 5.53 -6.58
CA VAL A 33 -0.59 5.79 -7.99
C VAL A 33 -0.94 7.23 -8.30
N LEU A 34 0.06 8.03 -8.65
CA LEU A 34 -0.08 9.48 -8.84
C LEU A 34 -0.94 9.79 -10.07
N GLY A 35 -2.06 10.48 -9.88
CA GLY A 35 -2.88 11.03 -10.96
C GLY A 35 -2.56 12.49 -11.30
N ASP A 36 -2.11 13.27 -10.31
CA ASP A 36 -1.87 14.71 -10.47
C ASP A 36 -0.70 15.20 -9.61
N PRO A 37 0.38 15.76 -10.19
CA PRO A 37 1.54 16.21 -9.43
C PRO A 37 1.28 17.44 -8.54
N ARG A 38 0.13 18.12 -8.69
CA ARG A 38 -0.32 19.18 -7.76
C ARG A 38 -0.63 18.64 -6.37
N TRP A 39 -0.82 17.33 -6.23
CA TRP A 39 -1.01 16.68 -4.94
C TRP A 39 0.21 16.85 -4.05
N GLY A 40 0.01 17.44 -2.86
CA GLY A 40 1.10 17.75 -1.93
C GLY A 40 1.88 16.54 -1.40
N ARG A 41 1.39 15.32 -1.63
CA ARG A 41 2.05 14.05 -1.27
C ARG A 41 2.58 13.31 -2.51
N CYS A 42 2.68 13.97 -3.66
CA CYS A 42 3.13 13.35 -4.91
C CYS A 42 4.53 12.70 -4.78
N TYR A 43 5.40 13.25 -3.92
CA TYR A 43 6.73 12.69 -3.66
C TYR A 43 6.69 11.37 -2.87
N GLU A 44 5.58 11.03 -2.21
CA GLU A 44 5.41 9.73 -1.53
C GLU A 44 5.00 8.62 -2.51
N SER A 45 4.52 8.99 -3.71
CA SER A 45 4.21 8.04 -4.77
C SER A 45 5.47 7.64 -5.53
N TYR A 46 5.60 6.34 -5.83
CA TYR A 46 6.66 5.84 -6.70
C TYR A 46 6.47 6.21 -8.18
N GLY A 47 5.31 6.73 -8.56
CA GLY A 47 5.02 7.24 -9.91
C GLY A 47 3.55 7.14 -10.32
N GLU A 48 3.29 7.60 -11.54
CA GLU A 48 1.95 7.62 -12.15
C GLU A 48 1.52 6.30 -12.79
N ALA A 49 2.46 5.38 -13.05
CA ALA A 49 2.12 4.09 -13.64
C ALA A 49 1.99 2.99 -12.56
N ALA A 50 0.84 2.33 -12.52
CA ALA A 50 0.53 1.32 -11.52
C ALA A 50 1.56 0.17 -11.49
N ASN A 51 2.08 -0.27 -12.65
CA ASN A 51 3.09 -1.33 -12.71
C ASN A 51 4.39 -0.97 -11.99
N ILE A 52 4.82 0.30 -12.05
CA ILE A 52 5.99 0.79 -11.32
C ILE A 52 5.72 0.78 -9.82
N VAL A 53 4.54 1.22 -9.38
CA VAL A 53 4.16 1.22 -7.96
C VAL A 53 4.07 -0.23 -7.43
N CYS A 54 3.51 -1.14 -8.21
CA CYS A 54 3.51 -2.58 -7.95
C CYS A 54 4.94 -3.13 -7.77
N GLU A 55 5.87 -2.76 -8.65
CA GLU A 55 7.28 -3.16 -8.59
C GLU A 55 7.99 -2.56 -7.36
N MET A 56 7.69 -1.32 -6.99
CA MET A 56 8.31 -0.71 -5.82
C MET A 56 7.68 -1.19 -4.50
N SER A 57 6.53 -1.86 -4.51
CA SER A 57 5.91 -2.39 -3.28
C SER A 57 6.75 -3.46 -2.55
N TRP A 58 7.80 -4.00 -3.19
CA TRP A 58 8.79 -4.93 -2.62
C TRP A 58 9.55 -4.41 -1.38
N LEU A 59 9.37 -3.13 -1.05
CA LEU A 59 9.75 -2.58 0.26
C LEU A 59 9.10 -3.36 1.42
N ILE A 60 7.90 -3.91 1.25
CA ILE A 60 7.20 -4.72 2.27
C ILE A 60 8.02 -5.95 2.64
N SER A 61 8.48 -6.73 1.66
CA SER A 61 9.36 -7.88 1.91
C SER A 61 10.70 -7.48 2.54
N GLY A 62 11.20 -6.27 2.25
CA GLY A 62 12.36 -5.71 2.95
C GLY A 62 12.07 -5.47 4.44
N LEU A 63 10.92 -4.85 4.75
CA LEU A 63 10.51 -4.55 6.12
C LEU A 63 10.19 -5.82 6.92
N GLN A 64 9.34 -6.68 6.39
CA GLN A 64 8.73 -7.82 7.09
C GLN A 64 9.51 -9.12 6.94
N GLY A 65 10.38 -9.22 5.94
CA GLY A 65 10.90 -10.49 5.43
C GLY A 65 9.98 -11.08 4.36
N GLU A 66 10.46 -12.12 3.67
CA GLU A 66 9.70 -12.80 2.61
C GLU A 66 8.91 -13.99 3.17
N PRO A 67 7.61 -14.09 2.86
CA PRO A 67 6.82 -15.25 3.24
C PRO A 67 7.37 -16.51 2.54
N PRO A 68 7.44 -17.66 3.23
CA PRO A 68 7.75 -18.93 2.59
C PRO A 68 6.66 -19.29 1.57
N GLU A 69 6.98 -20.18 0.62
CA GLU A 69 6.09 -20.55 -0.49
C GLU A 69 4.75 -21.12 -0.01
N GLU A 70 4.73 -21.79 1.15
CA GLU A 70 3.54 -22.39 1.74
C GLU A 70 2.69 -21.40 2.55
N HIS A 71 3.14 -20.14 2.72
CA HIS A 71 2.39 -19.14 3.49
C HIS A 71 1.08 -18.77 2.77
N PRO A 72 -0.08 -18.84 3.45
CA PRO A 72 -1.35 -18.60 2.79
C PRO A 72 -1.48 -17.14 2.32
N ASN A 73 -1.78 -16.97 1.03
CA ASN A 73 -2.05 -15.64 0.45
C ASN A 73 -3.15 -14.91 1.25
N GLY A 74 -2.99 -13.61 1.46
CA GLY A 74 -3.92 -12.82 2.27
C GLY A 74 -3.53 -12.68 3.74
N TYR A 75 -2.76 -13.64 4.30
CA TYR A 75 -2.39 -13.62 5.71
C TYR A 75 -1.17 -12.75 6.00
N PRO A 76 -1.17 -12.03 7.14
CA PRO A 76 -0.04 -11.20 7.54
C PRO A 76 1.21 -12.08 7.78
N PHE A 77 2.38 -11.58 7.38
CA PHE A 77 3.66 -12.25 7.55
C PHE A 77 4.69 -11.34 8.22
N LEU A 78 5.45 -11.89 9.17
CA LEU A 78 6.59 -11.23 9.79
C LEU A 78 7.65 -12.29 10.12
N ALA A 79 8.84 -12.19 9.51
CA ALA A 79 9.89 -13.20 9.62
C ALA A 79 10.47 -13.30 11.04
N GLY A 80 10.48 -12.21 11.82
CA GLY A 80 10.89 -12.27 13.22
C GLY A 80 11.25 -10.93 13.85
N ARG A 81 11.95 -11.00 14.98
CA ARG A 81 12.25 -9.85 15.86
C ARG A 81 13.14 -8.75 15.26
N ASN A 82 13.79 -9.00 14.13
CA ASN A 82 14.63 -8.01 13.45
C ASN A 82 13.85 -7.31 12.31
N ASN A 83 12.63 -7.78 12.03
CA ASN A 83 11.75 -7.25 11.00
C ASN A 83 10.69 -6.35 11.63
N LEU A 84 10.02 -5.61 10.76
CA LEU A 84 9.10 -4.54 11.13
C LEU A 84 7.75 -4.75 10.45
N VAL A 85 6.66 -4.61 11.21
CA VAL A 85 5.30 -4.63 10.65
C VAL A 85 5.19 -3.50 9.64
N ALA A 86 4.73 -3.80 8.42
CA ALA A 86 4.52 -2.82 7.35
C ALA A 86 3.04 -2.42 7.22
N CYS A 87 2.80 -1.33 6.49
CA CYS A 87 1.48 -0.77 6.26
C CYS A 87 1.34 -0.25 4.82
N ALA A 88 0.59 -0.96 3.98
CA ALA A 88 0.26 -0.46 2.65
C ALA A 88 -0.79 0.66 2.77
N LYS A 89 -0.48 1.86 2.25
CA LYS A 89 -1.33 3.05 2.42
C LYS A 89 -1.42 3.95 1.16
N HIS A 90 -2.51 4.70 0.96
CA HIS A 90 -3.75 4.72 1.75
C HIS A 90 -4.90 4.16 0.91
N PHE A 91 -5.57 3.13 1.42
CA PHE A 91 -6.58 2.37 0.70
C PHE A 91 -7.88 3.19 0.59
N VAL A 92 -8.35 3.58 -0.59
CA VAL A 92 -7.71 3.45 -1.90
C VAL A 92 -7.97 4.69 -2.76
N GLY A 93 -7.05 4.98 -3.68
CA GLY A 93 -7.20 6.06 -4.65
C GLY A 93 -6.82 7.45 -4.14
N ASP A 94 -6.06 7.54 -3.05
CA ASP A 94 -5.50 8.77 -2.51
C ASP A 94 -4.73 9.61 -3.55
N GLY A 95 -3.96 8.95 -4.43
CA GLY A 95 -3.24 9.60 -5.52
C GLY A 95 -4.10 10.09 -6.70
N GLY A 96 -5.39 9.72 -6.76
CA GLY A 96 -6.32 10.01 -7.87
C GLY A 96 -7.33 11.13 -7.60
N THR A 97 -7.11 11.94 -6.57
CA THR A 97 -8.05 13.01 -6.18
C THR A 97 -8.17 14.10 -7.27
N ASP A 98 -9.38 14.62 -7.47
CA ASP A 98 -9.63 15.66 -8.47
C ASP A 98 -8.71 16.86 -8.23
N LYS A 99 -7.99 17.26 -9.30
CA LYS A 99 -6.99 18.34 -9.30
C LYS A 99 -5.87 18.19 -8.26
N GLY A 100 -5.62 16.98 -7.78
CA GLY A 100 -4.62 16.69 -6.74
C GLY A 100 -4.97 17.28 -5.37
N LEU A 101 -6.24 17.54 -5.08
CA LEU A 101 -6.63 18.06 -3.78
C LEU A 101 -6.41 17.01 -2.68
N SER A 102 -5.53 17.29 -1.71
CA SER A 102 -5.28 16.39 -0.59
C SER A 102 -6.58 16.07 0.16
N GLU A 103 -6.82 14.78 0.43
CA GLU A 103 -8.03 14.28 1.09
C GLU A 103 -9.35 14.58 0.35
N GLY A 104 -9.23 14.95 -0.93
CA GLY A 104 -10.33 15.29 -1.83
C GLY A 104 -11.10 14.06 -2.31
N ASN A 105 -11.78 14.24 -3.45
CA ASN A 105 -12.61 13.20 -4.05
C ASN A 105 -11.94 12.59 -5.28
N THR A 106 -11.79 11.28 -5.30
CA THR A 106 -11.33 10.51 -6.46
C THR A 106 -12.53 10.14 -7.30
N ILE A 107 -12.59 10.65 -8.53
CA ILE A 107 -13.72 10.46 -9.46
C ILE A 107 -13.32 9.45 -10.51
N ALA A 108 -13.79 8.21 -10.37
CA ALA A 108 -13.43 7.12 -11.27
C ALA A 108 -14.51 6.04 -11.30
N SER A 109 -14.66 5.35 -12.44
CA SER A 109 -15.38 4.08 -12.47
C SER A 109 -14.70 3.06 -11.54
N TYR A 110 -15.44 2.08 -11.05
CA TYR A 110 -14.85 1.00 -10.24
C TYR A 110 -13.78 0.24 -11.02
N GLU A 111 -13.98 0.02 -12.32
CA GLU A 111 -12.98 -0.62 -13.18
C GLU A 111 -11.66 0.16 -13.22
N ASN A 112 -11.71 1.49 -13.38
CA ASN A 112 -10.51 2.32 -13.36
C ASN A 112 -9.88 2.38 -11.97
N LEU A 113 -10.70 2.48 -10.91
CA LEU A 113 -10.21 2.43 -9.54
C LEU A 113 -9.47 1.11 -9.29
N GLU A 114 -10.04 -0.01 -9.72
CA GLU A 114 -9.45 -1.33 -9.56
C GLU A 114 -8.15 -1.49 -10.36
N LYS A 115 -8.21 -1.17 -11.66
CA LYS A 115 -7.07 -1.30 -12.58
C LYS A 115 -5.87 -0.44 -12.19
N ILE A 116 -6.11 0.74 -11.62
CA ILE A 116 -5.05 1.72 -11.34
C ILE A 116 -4.71 1.71 -9.85
N HIS A 117 -5.67 2.01 -8.98
CA HIS A 117 -5.40 2.34 -7.59
C HIS A 117 -5.48 1.11 -6.66
N VAL A 118 -6.22 0.06 -7.01
CA VAL A 118 -6.23 -1.20 -6.24
C VAL A 118 -5.07 -2.11 -6.63
N ALA A 119 -4.59 -2.04 -7.87
CA ALA A 119 -3.57 -2.95 -8.40
C ALA A 119 -2.33 -3.13 -7.48
N PRO A 120 -1.74 -2.08 -6.87
CA PRO A 120 -0.60 -2.25 -5.95
C PRO A 120 -0.93 -3.08 -4.70
N TYR A 121 -2.18 -3.05 -4.22
CA TYR A 121 -2.59 -3.78 -3.02
C TYR A 121 -2.59 -5.30 -3.23
N LEU A 122 -2.85 -5.78 -4.46
CA LEU A 122 -2.72 -7.21 -4.77
C LEU A 122 -1.29 -7.70 -4.50
N ASN A 123 -0.28 -6.94 -4.95
CA ASN A 123 1.13 -7.26 -4.70
C ASN A 123 1.48 -7.15 -3.22
N CYS A 124 0.95 -6.15 -2.51
CA CYS A 124 1.21 -5.99 -1.08
C CYS A 124 0.64 -7.17 -0.28
N ILE A 125 -0.57 -7.62 -0.62
CA ILE A 125 -1.25 -8.75 0.01
C ILE A 125 -0.50 -10.06 -0.28
N ALA A 126 -0.01 -10.27 -1.50
CA ALA A 126 0.79 -11.43 -1.87
C ALA A 126 2.14 -11.50 -1.11
N GLN A 127 2.70 -10.35 -0.73
CA GLN A 127 3.89 -10.26 0.12
C GLN A 127 3.59 -10.44 1.62
N GLY A 128 2.32 -10.66 1.99
CA GLY A 128 1.90 -10.82 3.38
C GLY A 128 1.94 -9.51 4.19
N VAL A 129 1.65 -8.36 3.57
CA VAL A 129 1.59 -7.07 4.30
C VAL A 129 0.71 -7.21 5.54
N CYS A 130 1.21 -6.75 6.69
CA CYS A 130 0.50 -6.96 7.95
C CYS A 130 -0.68 -6.01 8.14
N THR A 131 -0.58 -4.78 7.64
CA THR A 131 -1.62 -3.76 7.85
C THR A 131 -1.93 -2.99 6.57
N VAL A 132 -3.16 -2.50 6.46
CA VAL A 132 -3.60 -1.57 5.41
C VAL A 132 -4.24 -0.37 6.08
N MET A 133 -3.79 0.84 5.75
CA MET A 133 -4.34 2.08 6.28
C MET A 133 -5.33 2.68 5.29
N VAL A 134 -6.49 3.11 5.77
CA VAL A 134 -7.56 3.69 4.94
C VAL A 134 -7.23 5.14 4.58
N SER A 135 -7.57 5.55 3.36
CA SER A 135 -7.39 6.93 2.90
C SER A 135 -8.44 7.88 3.49
N PHE A 136 -8.04 9.12 3.74
CA PHE A 136 -8.96 10.21 4.05
C PHE A 136 -9.85 10.63 2.88
N SER A 137 -9.43 10.33 1.64
CA SER A 137 -10.16 10.71 0.44
C SER A 137 -11.56 10.09 0.38
N SER A 138 -12.37 10.64 -0.51
CA SER A 138 -13.61 10.02 -0.94
C SER A 138 -13.43 9.33 -2.29
N TRP A 139 -14.26 8.33 -2.58
CA TRP A 139 -14.45 7.80 -3.93
C TRP A 139 -15.88 8.09 -4.40
N ASN A 140 -16.01 8.80 -5.52
CA ASN A 140 -17.30 9.24 -6.07
C ASN A 140 -18.25 9.87 -5.02
N GLY A 141 -17.70 10.65 -4.09
CA GLY A 141 -18.42 11.35 -3.02
C GLY A 141 -18.50 10.59 -1.68
N SER A 142 -18.31 9.28 -1.66
CA SER A 142 -18.37 8.46 -0.44
C SER A 142 -17.03 8.44 0.30
N ARG A 143 -17.05 8.72 1.61
CA ARG A 143 -15.84 8.68 2.46
C ARG A 143 -15.34 7.25 2.63
N LEU A 144 -14.06 7.04 2.34
CA LEU A 144 -13.45 5.70 2.35
C LEU A 144 -13.44 5.05 3.74
N HIS A 145 -13.28 5.84 4.80
CA HIS A 145 -13.35 5.36 6.19
C HIS A 145 -14.71 4.73 6.57
N SER A 146 -15.77 5.01 5.82
CA SER A 146 -17.11 4.46 6.02
C SER A 146 -17.57 3.56 4.86
N ASP A 147 -16.72 3.29 3.87
CA ASP A 147 -17.11 2.57 2.66
C ASP A 147 -17.06 1.05 2.88
N TYR A 148 -18.22 0.46 3.20
CA TYR A 148 -18.33 -0.99 3.43
C TYR A 148 -17.95 -1.82 2.19
N PHE A 149 -18.33 -1.34 1.00
CA PHE A 149 -18.05 -2.04 -0.25
C PHE A 149 -16.54 -2.17 -0.44
N LEU A 150 -15.79 -1.07 -0.34
CA LEU A 150 -14.34 -1.10 -0.55
C LEU A 150 -13.61 -1.79 0.62
N LEU A 151 -13.94 -1.47 1.87
CA LEU A 151 -13.20 -1.99 3.02
C LEU A 151 -13.50 -3.45 3.37
N THR A 152 -14.72 -3.91 3.12
CA THR A 152 -15.12 -5.28 3.46
C THR A 152 -15.25 -6.14 2.22
N GLN A 153 -16.07 -5.73 1.25
CA GLN A 153 -16.35 -6.59 0.09
C GLN A 153 -15.16 -6.65 -0.87
N VAL A 154 -14.43 -5.55 -1.05
CA VAL A 154 -13.23 -5.55 -1.88
C VAL A 154 -12.01 -6.01 -1.08
N LEU A 155 -11.53 -5.23 -0.11
CA LEU A 155 -10.27 -5.53 0.57
C LEU A 155 -10.26 -6.89 1.29
N LYS A 156 -11.26 -7.17 2.15
CA LYS A 156 -11.27 -8.38 2.99
C LYS A 156 -11.80 -9.62 2.27
N GLN A 157 -12.85 -9.47 1.47
CA GLN A 157 -13.52 -10.60 0.81
C GLN A 157 -12.93 -10.88 -0.57
N LYS A 158 -12.94 -9.92 -1.50
CA LYS A 158 -12.45 -10.12 -2.88
C LYS A 158 -10.93 -10.29 -2.94
N LEU A 159 -10.17 -9.39 -2.31
CA LEU A 159 -8.69 -9.45 -2.31
C LEU A 159 -8.15 -10.42 -1.24
N GLY A 160 -9.00 -10.81 -0.28
CA GLY A 160 -8.67 -11.82 0.72
C GLY A 160 -7.77 -11.36 1.86
N PHE A 161 -7.61 -10.06 2.10
CA PHE A 161 -6.77 -9.53 3.19
C PHE A 161 -7.22 -10.02 4.58
N LYS A 162 -6.30 -10.57 5.38
CA LYS A 162 -6.54 -11.14 6.73
C LYS A 162 -5.76 -10.47 7.87
N GLY A 163 -5.00 -9.42 7.57
CA GLY A 163 -4.32 -8.62 8.61
C GLY A 163 -5.25 -7.65 9.32
#